data_AF-A0A952WN48-F1
#
_entry.id   AF-A0A952WN48-F1
#
_cell.length_a   1.000
_cell.length_b   1.000
_cell.length_c   1.000
_cell.angle_alpha   90.00
_cell.angle_beta   90.00
_cell.angle_gamma   90.00
#
_symmetry.space_group_name_H-M   'P 1'
#
loop_
_entity.id
_entity.type
_entity.pdbx_description
1 polymer ?
#
loop_
_entity_poly.entity_id
_entity_poly.type
_entity_poly.pdbx_seq_one_letter_code
_entity_poly.pdbx_strand_id
1 'polypeptide(L)'
;MASQVTQSRSRLAGLALLAGSVLASASLPALAADQYAHLPSTLELSATIRDFKAKGQAGGHNDFQAYSGSTTVGLVSDTLGSDGKPVPISLRGKKISTEYRNKNNKNINPALFDAALGDRAGSLVTGDTGNGIFSYDSFNQWYRDVPGVNVSKNINLTMKRVANTNRYVFDSALDEPYKSLGGFFPINGDLYGNYANNPSGVPSNYHFTTEVETEFVFEKGKGQVFTFTGDDDVWVFVAGKLVIDLGGLHSKKEQTIDLDRLSWLNDGQVYQLKVFHAERRTTESNFRIETTIKLRNVSPPVSTGLYD
;
A
#
# COMPACT_ATOMS: atom_id res chain seq x y z
N MET A 1 4.33 31.34 94.53
CA MET A 1 4.08 32.80 94.53
C MET A 1 4.56 33.38 93.21
N ALA A 2 3.92 34.43 92.71
CA ALA A 2 4.15 34.97 91.37
C ALA A 2 5.22 36.08 91.34
N SER A 3 5.84 36.30 90.17
CA SER A 3 5.83 37.58 89.43
C SER A 3 7.11 37.78 88.60
N GLN A 4 6.95 38.26 87.36
CA GLN A 4 8.00 38.93 86.56
C GLN A 4 7.41 40.12 85.78
N VAL A 5 8.31 41.06 85.42
CA VAL A 5 8.06 42.46 85.01
C VAL A 5 9.23 42.88 84.11
N THR A 6 9.14 43.69 83.03
CA THR A 6 8.05 44.22 82.16
C THR A 6 8.74 44.91 80.95
N GLN A 7 7.98 45.24 79.88
CA GLN A 7 8.24 46.21 78.76
C GLN A 7 8.09 45.53 77.36
N SER A 8 7.22 45.94 76.42
CA SER A 8 6.88 47.27 75.82
C SER A 8 7.87 47.72 74.74
N ARG A 9 7.50 48.13 73.52
CA ARG A 9 6.23 48.13 72.72
C ARG A 9 6.59 48.44 71.26
N SER A 10 5.92 47.81 70.28
CA SER A 10 5.50 48.41 68.99
C SER A 10 4.88 47.35 68.08
N ARG A 11 3.78 47.69 67.37
CA ARG A 11 3.16 46.85 66.33
C ARG A 11 2.61 47.76 65.23
N LEU A 12 2.95 47.48 63.98
CA LEU A 12 2.28 48.07 62.82
C LEU A 12 0.92 47.39 62.62
N ALA A 13 -0.05 48.15 62.11
CA ALA A 13 -1.32 47.61 61.62
C ALA A 13 -1.16 47.12 60.17
N GLY A 14 -1.64 45.91 59.88
CA GLY A 14 -1.73 45.36 58.52
C GLY A 14 -3.19 45.11 58.16
N LEU A 15 -3.65 45.76 57.09
CA LEU A 15 -5.01 45.60 56.57
C LEU A 15 -5.07 44.34 55.68
N ALA A 16 -5.93 43.38 56.00
CA ALA A 16 -6.09 42.16 55.19
C ALA A 16 -7.31 42.26 54.27
N LEU A 17 -7.09 42.35 52.95
CA LEU A 17 -8.15 42.15 51.96
C LEU A 17 -8.37 40.64 51.73
N LEU A 18 -9.63 40.21 51.85
CA LEU A 18 -10.06 38.88 51.41
C LEU A 18 -10.31 38.90 49.89
N ALA A 19 -9.34 38.44 49.11
CA ALA A 19 -9.51 38.19 47.69
C ALA A 19 -10.14 36.80 47.47
N GLY A 20 -11.41 36.75 47.09
CA GLY A 20 -12.08 35.51 46.69
C GLY A 20 -11.62 35.06 45.31
N SER A 21 -10.82 34.00 45.24
CA SER A 21 -10.38 33.38 43.98
C SER A 21 -11.49 32.54 43.36
N VAL A 22 -12.12 33.05 42.30
CA VAL A 22 -13.00 32.26 41.45
C VAL A 22 -12.14 31.29 40.63
N LEU A 23 -12.13 30.01 41.03
CA LEU A 23 -11.58 28.93 40.22
C LEU A 23 -12.49 28.68 39.02
N ALA A 24 -12.19 29.35 37.91
CA ALA A 24 -12.75 29.01 36.61
C ALA A 24 -12.21 27.64 36.19
N SER A 25 -12.98 26.59 36.45
CA SER A 25 -12.73 25.25 35.92
C SER A 25 -12.90 25.28 34.41
N ALA A 26 -11.81 25.50 33.67
CA ALA A 26 -11.79 25.30 32.24
C ALA A 26 -12.05 23.82 31.95
N SER A 27 -13.29 23.48 31.57
CA SER A 27 -13.60 22.16 31.03
C SER A 27 -12.83 21.97 29.73
N LEU A 28 -11.78 21.16 29.77
CA LEU A 28 -11.14 20.65 28.57
C LEU A 28 -12.25 20.10 27.66
N PRO A 29 -12.30 20.48 26.37
CA PRO A 29 -13.28 19.91 25.47
C PRO A 29 -13.09 18.40 25.47
N ALA A 30 -14.15 17.66 25.79
CA ALA A 30 -14.11 16.20 25.72
C ALA A 30 -13.66 15.81 24.31
N LEU A 31 -12.60 15.02 24.21
CA LEU A 31 -12.18 14.41 22.95
C LEU A 31 -13.41 13.73 22.35
N ALA A 32 -13.86 14.21 21.18
CA ALA A 32 -15.02 13.64 20.52
C ALA A 32 -14.77 12.13 20.32
N ALA A 33 -15.74 11.31 20.73
CA ALA A 33 -15.60 9.87 20.61
C ALA A 33 -15.37 9.47 19.14
N ASP A 34 -14.44 8.56 18.90
CA ASP A 34 -14.15 8.06 17.55
C ASP A 34 -15.42 7.42 16.97
N GLN A 35 -16.06 8.13 16.02
CA GLN A 35 -17.28 7.67 15.34
C GLN A 35 -17.10 6.32 14.62
N TYR A 36 -15.85 5.92 14.35
CA TYR A 36 -15.47 4.67 13.73
C TYR A 36 -14.91 3.64 14.72
N ALA A 37 -15.05 3.84 16.04
CA ALA A 37 -14.62 2.89 17.08
C ALA A 37 -15.25 1.49 16.96
N HIS A 38 -16.36 1.36 16.22
CA HIS A 38 -17.00 0.09 15.88
C HIS A 38 -16.26 -0.71 14.79
N LEU A 39 -15.30 -0.10 14.10
CA LEU A 39 -14.42 -0.75 13.12
C LEU A 39 -13.12 -1.22 13.81
N PRO A 40 -12.58 -2.40 13.45
CA PRO A 40 -11.36 -2.92 14.07
C PRO A 40 -10.18 -1.97 13.88
N SER A 41 -9.25 -1.94 14.83
CA SER A 41 -8.06 -1.09 14.78
C SER A 41 -7.07 -1.52 13.71
N THR A 42 -7.08 -2.81 13.31
CA THR A 42 -6.30 -3.34 12.19
C THR A 42 -7.16 -4.23 11.28
N LEU A 43 -6.67 -4.44 10.06
CA LEU A 43 -7.06 -5.55 9.19
C LEU A 43 -5.78 -6.26 8.76
N GLU A 44 -5.74 -7.58 8.85
CA GLU A 44 -4.66 -8.35 8.21
C GLU A 44 -5.05 -8.60 6.76
N LEU A 45 -4.08 -8.50 5.84
CA LEU A 45 -4.19 -9.02 4.47
C LEU A 45 -3.09 -10.07 4.26
N SER A 46 -3.47 -11.31 3.97
CA SER A 46 -2.48 -12.32 3.58
C SER A 46 -1.96 -12.07 2.17
N ALA A 47 -0.63 -12.15 2.00
CA ALA A 47 0.05 -11.99 0.72
C ALA A 47 0.97 -13.18 0.46
N THR A 48 0.97 -13.70 -0.77
CA THR A 48 1.97 -14.66 -1.24
C THR A 48 3.12 -13.91 -1.90
N ILE A 49 4.31 -14.03 -1.32
CA ILE A 49 5.56 -13.56 -1.91
C ILE A 49 6.19 -14.70 -2.70
N ARG A 50 6.72 -14.41 -3.90
CA ARG A 50 7.54 -15.36 -4.67
C ARG A 50 8.87 -14.72 -5.02
N ASP A 51 9.96 -15.36 -4.66
CA ASP A 51 11.33 -14.87 -4.80
C ASP A 51 12.00 -15.48 -6.03
N PHE A 52 12.71 -14.66 -6.82
CA PHE A 52 13.34 -15.03 -8.08
C PHE A 52 14.82 -14.69 -8.06
N LYS A 53 15.64 -15.51 -8.72
CA LYS A 53 17.05 -15.17 -8.97
C LYS A 53 17.13 -14.13 -10.09
N ALA A 54 18.02 -13.15 -9.94
CA ALA A 54 18.29 -12.15 -10.97
C ALA A 54 18.86 -12.81 -12.23
N LYS A 55 18.56 -12.25 -13.42
CA LYS A 55 18.96 -12.80 -14.73
C LYS A 55 20.44 -13.21 -14.87
N GLY A 56 21.35 -12.54 -14.18
CA GLY A 56 22.79 -12.83 -14.21
C GLY A 56 23.26 -14.00 -13.34
N GLN A 57 22.37 -14.58 -12.52
CA GLN A 57 22.68 -15.70 -11.62
C GLN A 57 22.38 -17.06 -12.27
N ALA A 58 22.97 -18.13 -11.74
CA ALA A 58 22.62 -19.50 -12.15
C ALA A 58 21.16 -19.81 -11.78
N GLY A 59 20.34 -20.14 -12.79
CA GLY A 59 18.88 -20.24 -12.63
C GLY A 59 18.16 -18.89 -12.57
N GLY A 60 18.80 -17.81 -13.02
CA GLY A 60 18.23 -16.46 -13.05
C GLY A 60 17.04 -16.32 -14.00
N HIS A 61 16.00 -15.62 -13.56
CA HIS A 61 14.81 -15.35 -14.35
C HIS A 61 14.98 -14.12 -15.26
N ASN A 62 14.52 -14.23 -16.51
CA ASN A 62 14.85 -13.26 -17.57
C ASN A 62 14.26 -11.85 -17.42
N ASP A 63 13.28 -11.66 -16.54
CA ASP A 63 12.61 -10.38 -16.29
C ASP A 63 13.19 -9.58 -15.12
N PHE A 64 13.97 -10.22 -14.24
CA PHE A 64 14.48 -9.60 -13.01
C PHE A 64 15.92 -9.09 -13.20
N GLN A 65 16.16 -7.84 -12.83
CA GLN A 65 17.38 -7.05 -13.10
C GLN A 65 17.71 -6.87 -14.60
N ALA A 66 16.74 -7.11 -15.50
CA ALA A 66 17.00 -7.19 -16.94
C ALA A 66 16.73 -5.88 -17.73
N TYR A 67 15.89 -4.99 -17.20
CA TYR A 67 15.33 -3.84 -17.92
C TYR A 67 15.37 -2.57 -17.07
N SER A 68 15.24 -1.38 -17.68
CA SER A 68 14.99 -0.09 -17.03
C SER A 68 14.04 0.70 -17.93
N GLY A 69 13.06 1.37 -17.35
CA GLY A 69 11.97 1.97 -18.12
C GLY A 69 11.26 3.10 -17.41
N SER A 70 9.94 3.15 -17.57
CA SER A 70 9.07 4.14 -16.99
C SER A 70 7.64 3.60 -16.79
N THR A 71 6.79 4.36 -16.10
CA THR A 71 5.40 3.98 -15.83
C THR A 71 4.63 3.73 -17.12
N THR A 72 4.15 2.50 -17.24
CA THR A 72 3.69 1.87 -18.47
C THR A 72 2.36 1.16 -18.22
N VAL A 73 1.37 1.44 -19.07
CA VAL A 73 0.05 0.80 -19.04
C VAL A 73 -0.14 -0.15 -20.21
N GLY A 74 -1.08 -1.09 -20.09
CA GLY A 74 -1.41 -2.06 -21.13
C GLY A 74 -0.32 -3.10 -21.37
N LEU A 75 0.47 -3.44 -20.34
CA LEU A 75 1.29 -4.66 -20.34
C LEU A 75 0.41 -5.90 -20.15
N VAL A 76 -0.60 -5.80 -19.28
CA VAL A 76 -1.56 -6.87 -18.98
C VAL A 76 -2.95 -6.55 -19.54
N SER A 77 -3.78 -7.59 -19.65
CA SER A 77 -5.20 -7.51 -20.03
C SER A 77 -6.03 -6.78 -18.99
N ASP A 78 -7.07 -6.08 -19.45
CA ASP A 78 -8.10 -5.48 -18.59
C ASP A 78 -8.90 -6.51 -17.76
N THR A 79 -8.72 -7.81 -18.03
CA THR A 79 -9.33 -8.92 -17.26
C THR A 79 -8.31 -9.97 -16.85
N LEU A 80 -8.49 -10.53 -15.66
CA LEU A 80 -7.74 -11.72 -15.21
C LEU A 80 -7.99 -12.93 -16.13
N GLY A 81 -7.00 -13.82 -16.19
CA GLY A 81 -7.14 -15.14 -16.82
C GLY A 81 -8.05 -16.07 -16.02
N SER A 82 -8.34 -17.25 -16.58
CA SER A 82 -9.19 -18.27 -15.95
C SER A 82 -8.65 -18.84 -14.63
N ASP A 83 -7.35 -18.67 -14.36
CA ASP A 83 -6.69 -19.01 -13.10
C ASP A 83 -6.57 -17.81 -12.13
N GLY A 84 -7.24 -16.70 -12.45
CA GLY A 84 -7.28 -15.50 -11.63
C GLY A 84 -5.96 -14.73 -11.57
N LYS A 85 -5.08 -14.88 -12.57
CA LYS A 85 -3.80 -14.17 -12.69
C LYS A 85 -3.81 -13.13 -13.82
N PRO A 86 -2.94 -12.09 -13.79
CA PRO A 86 -2.79 -11.16 -14.91
C PRO A 86 -2.35 -11.90 -16.18
N VAL A 87 -2.90 -11.52 -17.33
CA VAL A 87 -2.55 -12.08 -18.64
C VAL A 87 -1.74 -11.04 -19.42
N PRO A 88 -0.51 -11.32 -19.86
CA PRO A 88 0.28 -10.35 -20.60
C PRO A 88 -0.26 -10.19 -22.02
N ILE A 89 -0.50 -8.95 -22.44
CA ILE A 89 -0.96 -8.59 -23.80
C ILE A 89 0.10 -7.80 -24.59
N SER A 90 1.11 -7.27 -23.89
CA SER A 90 2.20 -6.53 -24.50
C SER A 90 3.48 -6.69 -23.72
N LEU A 91 4.59 -6.82 -24.44
CA LEU A 91 5.95 -6.80 -23.86
C LEU A 91 6.50 -5.37 -23.69
N ARG A 92 5.73 -4.33 -24.06
CA ARG A 92 6.17 -2.92 -24.09
C ARG A 92 5.17 -1.92 -23.51
N GLY A 93 3.87 -2.21 -23.60
CA GLY A 93 2.80 -1.30 -23.18
C GLY A 93 2.86 0.08 -23.82
N LYS A 94 2.34 1.08 -23.11
CA LYS A 94 2.39 2.52 -23.46
C LYS A 94 2.81 3.31 -22.23
N LYS A 95 3.71 4.27 -22.40
CA LYS A 95 4.22 5.12 -21.31
C LYS A 95 3.21 6.21 -20.95
N ILE A 96 2.96 6.41 -19.65
CA ILE A 96 2.24 7.59 -19.16
C ILE A 96 3.16 8.81 -19.29
N SER A 97 2.85 9.72 -20.21
CA SER A 97 3.56 10.99 -20.36
C SER A 97 2.93 12.10 -19.52
N THR A 98 1.61 12.07 -19.34
CA THR A 98 0.88 12.97 -18.42
C THR A 98 -0.16 12.15 -17.69
N GLU A 99 -0.24 12.29 -16.36
CA GLU A 99 -1.19 11.54 -15.52
C GLU A 99 -2.65 11.85 -15.89
N TYR A 100 -3.45 10.80 -16.10
CA TYR A 100 -4.91 10.89 -16.11
C TYR A 100 -5.39 11.07 -14.68
N ARG A 101 -6.36 11.98 -14.47
CA ARG A 101 -6.82 12.31 -13.11
C ARG A 101 -8.32 12.41 -13.01
N ASN A 102 -8.85 12.03 -11.86
CA ASN A 102 -10.26 12.29 -11.56
C ASN A 102 -10.53 13.78 -11.23
N LYS A 103 -11.81 14.14 -11.11
CA LYS A 103 -12.25 15.48 -10.67
C LYS A 103 -11.60 16.01 -9.38
N ASN A 104 -11.13 15.11 -8.50
CA ASN A 104 -10.46 15.42 -7.25
C ASN A 104 -8.91 15.51 -7.41
N ASN A 105 -8.42 15.58 -8.65
CA ASN A 105 -7.00 15.65 -9.02
C ASN A 105 -6.13 14.44 -8.57
N LYS A 106 -6.75 13.32 -8.21
CA LYS A 106 -6.07 12.04 -7.95
C LYS A 106 -5.79 11.30 -9.25
N ASN A 107 -4.63 10.67 -9.36
CA ASN A 107 -4.25 9.84 -10.50
C ASN A 107 -5.18 8.62 -10.61
N ILE A 108 -5.56 8.25 -11.83
CA ILE A 108 -6.43 7.10 -12.13
C ILE A 108 -5.84 6.26 -13.27
N ASN A 109 -6.25 4.99 -13.36
CA ASN A 109 -5.97 4.18 -14.55
C ASN A 109 -6.53 4.89 -15.81
N PRO A 110 -5.72 5.12 -16.86
CA PRO A 110 -6.17 5.71 -18.12
C PRO A 110 -7.38 5.02 -18.75
N ALA A 111 -7.53 3.70 -18.59
CA ALA A 111 -8.66 2.93 -19.11
C ALA A 111 -10.01 3.26 -18.43
N LEU A 112 -9.99 3.89 -17.26
CA LEU A 112 -11.18 4.29 -16.52
C LEU A 112 -11.55 5.77 -16.69
N PHE A 113 -10.77 6.56 -17.47
CA PHE A 113 -11.03 7.97 -17.69
C PHE A 113 -12.44 8.24 -18.24
N ASP A 114 -13.17 9.16 -17.60
CA ASP A 114 -14.46 9.63 -18.08
C ASP A 114 -14.61 11.15 -17.90
N ALA A 115 -14.63 11.88 -19.01
CA ALA A 115 -14.83 13.31 -19.04
C ALA A 115 -16.19 13.75 -18.44
N ALA A 116 -17.23 12.91 -18.51
CA ALA A 116 -18.55 13.20 -17.92
C ALA A 116 -18.53 13.18 -16.39
N LEU A 117 -17.55 12.50 -15.77
CA LEU A 117 -17.32 12.53 -14.33
C LEU A 117 -16.46 13.73 -13.88
N GLY A 118 -16.05 14.60 -14.81
CA GLY A 118 -15.16 15.74 -14.55
C GLY A 118 -13.68 15.38 -14.50
N ASP A 119 -13.30 14.23 -15.06
CA ASP A 119 -11.91 13.80 -15.12
C ASP A 119 -11.08 14.68 -16.08
N ARG A 120 -9.78 14.81 -15.79
CA ARG A 120 -8.79 15.45 -16.65
C ARG A 120 -8.00 14.39 -17.41
N ALA A 121 -8.05 14.45 -18.74
CA ALA A 121 -7.28 13.59 -19.61
C ALA A 121 -5.77 13.77 -19.37
N GLY A 122 -5.06 12.65 -19.36
CA GLY A 122 -3.60 12.62 -19.43
C GLY A 122 -3.13 12.42 -20.88
N SER A 123 -1.93 11.89 -21.04
CA SER A 123 -1.41 11.49 -22.35
C SER A 123 -0.56 10.23 -22.26
N LEU A 124 -0.74 9.34 -23.25
CA LEU A 124 0.07 8.15 -23.45
C LEU A 124 0.98 8.35 -24.66
N VAL A 125 2.22 7.88 -24.56
CA VAL A 125 3.17 7.81 -25.68
C VAL A 125 3.64 6.37 -25.86
N THR A 126 4.32 6.08 -26.96
CA THR A 126 4.97 4.77 -27.17
C THR A 126 5.84 4.41 -25.97
N GLY A 127 5.80 3.15 -25.54
CA GLY A 127 6.71 2.63 -24.51
C GLY A 127 8.19 2.81 -24.87
N ASP A 128 9.07 2.67 -23.88
CA ASP A 128 10.51 2.89 -24.07
C ASP A 128 11.13 1.92 -25.10
N THR A 129 12.33 2.23 -25.60
CA THR A 129 12.99 1.45 -26.66
C THR A 129 13.49 0.09 -26.16
N GLY A 130 12.64 -0.92 -26.25
CA GLY A 130 12.96 -2.30 -25.88
C GLY A 130 11.70 -3.04 -25.42
N ASN A 131 11.87 -4.28 -24.96
CA ASN A 131 10.81 -4.97 -24.24
C ASN A 131 11.01 -4.76 -22.74
N GLY A 132 9.96 -4.32 -22.03
CA GLY A 132 9.95 -4.23 -20.57
C GLY A 132 9.68 -5.57 -19.87
N ILE A 133 9.19 -6.56 -20.62
CA ILE A 133 9.01 -7.97 -20.25
C ILE A 133 9.68 -8.81 -21.34
N PHE A 134 10.51 -9.78 -20.98
CA PHE A 134 11.30 -10.58 -21.91
C PHE A 134 10.42 -11.39 -22.87
N SER A 135 9.43 -12.12 -22.34
CA SER A 135 8.48 -12.93 -23.11
C SER A 135 7.16 -13.12 -22.37
N TYR A 136 6.11 -13.55 -23.07
CA TYR A 136 4.86 -13.95 -22.40
C TYR A 136 5.05 -15.16 -21.48
N ASP A 137 5.93 -16.10 -21.86
CA ASP A 137 6.22 -17.29 -21.05
C ASP A 137 6.93 -16.94 -19.74
N SER A 138 7.87 -15.99 -19.75
CA SER A 138 8.54 -15.52 -18.53
C SER A 138 7.59 -14.75 -17.62
N PHE A 139 6.73 -13.89 -18.17
CA PHE A 139 5.67 -13.24 -17.37
C PHE A 139 4.72 -14.25 -16.73
N ASN A 140 4.39 -15.33 -17.44
CA ASN A 140 3.53 -16.39 -16.92
C ASN A 140 4.14 -17.14 -15.71
N GLN A 141 5.41 -16.93 -15.37
CA GLN A 141 6.05 -17.49 -14.18
C GLN A 141 5.96 -16.57 -12.95
N TRP A 142 5.60 -15.29 -13.10
CA TRP A 142 5.66 -14.29 -12.02
C TRP A 142 4.76 -14.64 -10.82
N TYR A 143 3.50 -14.99 -11.08
CA TYR A 143 2.48 -15.23 -10.05
C TYR A 143 2.07 -16.71 -9.93
N ARG A 144 3.01 -17.62 -10.20
CA ARG A 144 2.81 -19.07 -10.14
C ARG A 144 4.04 -19.71 -9.49
N ASP A 145 3.84 -20.69 -8.63
CA ASP A 145 4.95 -21.45 -8.02
C ASP A 145 5.51 -22.39 -9.10
N VAL A 146 6.75 -22.16 -9.54
CA VAL A 146 7.36 -22.86 -10.68
C VAL A 146 8.68 -23.49 -10.21
N PRO A 147 8.75 -24.83 -10.10
CA PRO A 147 9.94 -25.53 -9.62
C PRO A 147 11.21 -25.15 -10.38
N GLY A 148 12.25 -24.74 -9.64
CA GLY A 148 13.54 -24.32 -10.19
C GLY A 148 13.59 -22.87 -10.71
N VAL A 149 12.47 -22.14 -10.73
CA VAL A 149 12.40 -20.72 -11.13
C VAL A 149 12.22 -19.80 -9.92
N ASN A 150 11.29 -20.14 -9.02
CA ASN A 150 10.99 -19.36 -7.83
C ASN A 150 10.72 -20.25 -6.60
N VAL A 151 10.69 -19.61 -5.44
CA VAL A 151 10.26 -20.18 -4.15
C VAL A 151 9.29 -19.21 -3.49
N SER A 152 8.33 -19.71 -2.71
CA SER A 152 7.22 -18.89 -2.20
C SER A 152 7.10 -18.90 -0.67
N LYS A 153 6.59 -17.80 -0.13
CA LYS A 153 6.25 -17.64 1.30
C LYS A 153 5.01 -16.78 1.47
N ASN A 154 4.10 -17.22 2.32
CA ASN A 154 2.96 -16.40 2.75
C ASN A 154 3.36 -15.47 3.91
N ILE A 155 2.97 -14.20 3.83
CA ILE A 155 3.11 -13.19 4.89
C ILE A 155 1.76 -12.55 5.20
N ASN A 156 1.69 -11.78 6.29
CA ASN A 156 0.56 -10.89 6.59
C ASN A 156 0.99 -9.43 6.50
N LEU A 157 0.15 -8.60 5.88
CA LEU A 157 0.26 -7.15 5.84
C LEU A 157 -0.78 -6.55 6.79
N THR A 158 -0.31 -6.04 7.94
CA THR A 158 -1.17 -5.43 8.96
C THR A 158 -1.54 -3.99 8.57
N MET A 159 -2.72 -3.82 7.98
CA MET A 159 -3.31 -2.52 7.69
C MET A 159 -3.81 -1.88 9.01
N LYS A 160 -3.40 -0.65 9.31
CA LYS A 160 -3.79 0.08 10.54
C LYS A 160 -4.88 1.12 10.27
N ARG A 161 -5.91 1.18 11.12
CA ARG A 161 -6.96 2.21 11.02
C ARG A 161 -6.42 3.56 11.49
N VAL A 162 -6.57 4.58 10.65
CA VAL A 162 -6.28 5.97 11.00
C VAL A 162 -7.36 6.47 11.97
N ALA A 163 -6.96 6.93 13.15
CA ALA A 163 -7.85 7.36 14.22
C ALA A 163 -8.90 8.39 13.74
N ASN A 164 -10.13 8.27 14.25
CA ASN A 164 -11.28 9.10 13.86
C ASN A 164 -11.72 8.95 12.38
N THR A 165 -11.26 7.91 11.68
CA THR A 165 -11.66 7.60 10.30
C THR A 165 -11.98 6.11 10.10
N ASN A 166 -12.64 5.79 8.98
CA ASN A 166 -12.77 4.44 8.41
C ASN A 166 -11.61 4.05 7.50
N ARG A 167 -10.51 4.81 7.49
CA ARG A 167 -9.42 4.64 6.55
C ARG A 167 -8.34 3.73 7.14
N TYR A 168 -7.97 2.71 6.38
CA TYR A 168 -6.91 1.77 6.71
C TYR A 168 -5.68 2.03 5.84
N VAL A 169 -4.49 1.94 6.43
CA VAL A 169 -3.21 2.15 5.75
C VAL A 169 -2.21 1.06 6.15
N PHE A 170 -1.54 0.47 5.17
CA PHE A 170 -0.24 -0.18 5.32
C PHE A 170 0.77 0.67 4.55
N ASP A 171 1.91 1.01 5.16
CA ASP A 171 2.91 1.89 4.55
C ASP A 171 4.33 1.41 4.90
N SER A 172 5.02 0.80 3.94
CA SER A 172 6.36 0.24 4.14
C SER A 172 7.41 1.27 4.57
N ALA A 173 7.16 2.57 4.39
CA ALA A 173 8.06 3.63 4.85
C ALA A 173 7.86 4.00 6.34
N LEU A 174 6.73 3.58 6.95
CA LEU A 174 6.35 3.95 8.32
C LEU A 174 6.18 2.74 9.25
N ASP A 175 5.83 1.58 8.70
CA ASP A 175 5.54 0.37 9.45
C ASP A 175 6.78 -0.51 9.62
N GLU A 176 7.03 -0.97 10.85
CA GLU A 176 8.09 -1.94 11.13
C GLU A 176 7.67 -3.36 10.69
N PRO A 177 8.60 -4.22 10.23
CA PRO A 177 10.05 -4.01 10.17
C PRO A 177 10.52 -3.20 8.94
N TYR A 178 9.65 -2.96 7.97
CA TYR A 178 9.98 -2.38 6.66
C TYR A 178 10.67 -1.01 6.77
N LYS A 179 10.19 -0.16 7.68
CA LYS A 179 10.82 1.13 7.99
C LYS A 179 12.27 0.98 8.45
N SER A 180 12.59 0.08 9.38
CA SER A 180 13.98 -0.18 9.79
C SER A 180 14.83 -0.85 8.71
N LEU A 181 14.21 -1.58 7.79
CA LEU A 181 14.88 -2.14 6.60
C LEU A 181 15.10 -1.11 5.49
N GLY A 182 14.45 0.06 5.54
CA GLY A 182 14.56 1.11 4.53
C GLY A 182 13.73 0.85 3.27
N GLY A 183 12.71 -0.02 3.33
CA GLY A 183 11.86 -0.36 2.19
C GLY A 183 11.01 -1.61 2.41
N PHE A 184 10.17 -1.94 1.42
CA PHE A 184 9.32 -3.12 1.45
C PHE A 184 10.12 -4.40 1.14
N PHE A 185 10.82 -4.93 2.13
CA PHE A 185 11.62 -6.16 2.01
C PHE A 185 10.98 -7.32 2.83
N PRO A 186 9.85 -7.90 2.37
CA PRO A 186 9.03 -8.85 3.14
C PRO A 186 9.69 -10.20 3.44
N ILE A 187 10.74 -10.53 2.69
CA ILE A 187 11.48 -11.79 2.77
C ILE A 187 12.99 -11.53 2.99
N ASN A 188 13.34 -10.41 3.63
CA ASN A 188 14.73 -10.05 3.86
C ASN A 188 15.44 -11.09 4.75
N GLY A 189 16.53 -11.68 4.23
CA GLY A 189 17.26 -12.77 4.88
C GLY A 189 16.59 -14.15 4.79
N ASP A 190 15.56 -14.31 3.96
CA ASP A 190 14.81 -15.55 3.76
C ASP A 190 14.86 -15.99 2.28
N LEU A 191 14.29 -17.15 1.94
CA LEU A 191 14.19 -17.69 0.58
C LEU A 191 15.54 -17.77 -0.17
N TYR A 192 15.72 -17.11 -1.32
CA TYR A 192 17.03 -17.06 -2.00
C TYR A 192 18.00 -16.03 -1.40
N GLY A 193 17.57 -15.32 -0.34
CA GLY A 193 18.38 -14.41 0.44
C GLY A 193 18.47 -13.00 -0.14
N ASN A 194 19.49 -12.26 0.30
CA ASN A 194 19.67 -10.86 -0.06
C ASN A 194 20.54 -10.73 -1.31
N TYR A 195 20.16 -9.84 -2.22
CA TYR A 195 20.84 -9.67 -3.50
C TYR A 195 21.85 -8.51 -3.50
N ALA A 196 21.47 -7.37 -2.92
CA ALA A 196 22.27 -6.15 -2.92
C ALA A 196 22.00 -5.29 -1.68
N ASN A 197 22.89 -4.34 -1.40
CA ASN A 197 22.62 -3.31 -0.41
C ASN A 197 21.68 -2.26 -1.01
N ASN A 198 20.68 -1.85 -0.22
CA ASN A 198 19.81 -0.72 -0.58
C ASN A 198 20.51 0.64 -0.33
N PRO A 199 19.89 1.79 -0.66
CA PRO A 199 20.48 3.12 -0.52
C PRO A 199 20.80 3.51 0.93
N SER A 200 20.18 2.86 1.93
CA SER A 200 20.53 2.99 3.34
C SER A 200 21.69 2.09 3.78
N GLY A 201 22.29 1.33 2.85
CA GLY A 201 23.40 0.42 3.11
C GLY A 201 22.99 -0.93 3.70
N VAL A 202 21.68 -1.21 3.81
CA VAL A 202 21.17 -2.45 4.40
C VAL A 202 21.14 -3.56 3.34
N PRO A 203 21.76 -4.74 3.58
CA PRO A 203 21.61 -5.90 2.72
C PRO A 203 20.13 -6.25 2.57
N SER A 204 19.64 -6.26 1.33
CA SER A 204 18.23 -6.33 0.99
C SER A 204 17.95 -7.44 -0.03
N ASN A 205 16.88 -8.21 0.18
CA ASN A 205 16.26 -8.99 -0.88
C ASN A 205 15.63 -8.06 -1.94
N TYR A 206 15.62 -8.52 -3.19
CA TYR A 206 15.00 -7.89 -4.36
C TYR A 206 14.54 -9.04 -5.26
N HIS A 207 13.83 -8.72 -6.35
CA HIS A 207 13.41 -9.70 -7.35
C HIS A 207 12.30 -10.63 -6.88
N PHE A 208 11.27 -10.06 -6.27
CA PHE A 208 10.12 -10.81 -5.79
C PHE A 208 8.82 -10.28 -6.39
N THR A 209 7.78 -11.10 -6.32
CA THR A 209 6.40 -10.68 -6.60
C THR A 209 5.57 -10.75 -5.33
N THR A 210 4.57 -9.87 -5.24
CA THR A 210 3.57 -9.87 -4.17
C THR A 210 2.20 -10.11 -4.80
N GLU A 211 1.50 -11.13 -4.33
CA GLU A 211 0.09 -11.41 -4.67
C GLU A 211 -0.77 -11.27 -3.41
N VAL A 212 -1.75 -10.37 -3.43
CA VAL A 212 -2.77 -10.23 -2.37
C VAL A 212 -4.12 -10.57 -2.97
N GLU A 213 -4.89 -11.40 -2.28
CA GLU A 213 -6.30 -11.66 -2.57
C GLU A 213 -7.15 -11.33 -1.33
N THR A 214 -8.27 -10.64 -1.54
CA THR A 214 -9.17 -10.23 -0.46
C THR A 214 -10.58 -10.01 -1.00
N GLU A 215 -11.58 -10.07 -0.13
CA GLU A 215 -12.97 -9.80 -0.49
C GLU A 215 -13.52 -8.59 0.26
N PHE A 216 -14.54 -7.95 -0.33
CA PHE A 216 -15.27 -6.85 0.30
C PHE A 216 -16.74 -6.85 -0.14
N VAL A 217 -17.59 -6.15 0.61
CA VAL A 217 -18.95 -5.81 0.16
C VAL A 217 -18.92 -4.43 -0.46
N PHE A 218 -19.40 -4.31 -1.70
CA PHE A 218 -19.61 -2.99 -2.31
C PHE A 218 -20.81 -2.31 -1.67
N GLU A 219 -20.61 -1.12 -1.10
CA GLU A 219 -21.67 -0.29 -0.50
C GLU A 219 -21.81 0.99 -1.34
N LYS A 220 -22.82 1.04 -2.20
CA LYS A 220 -22.97 2.10 -3.20
C LYS A 220 -23.25 3.47 -2.55
N GLY A 221 -22.61 4.50 -3.07
CA GLY A 221 -22.68 5.88 -2.57
C GLY A 221 -21.97 6.09 -1.23
N LYS A 222 -21.13 5.14 -0.77
CA LYS A 222 -20.36 5.28 0.47
C LYS A 222 -18.95 5.84 0.27
N GLY A 223 -18.52 6.12 -0.97
CA GLY A 223 -17.17 6.60 -1.23
C GLY A 223 -16.10 5.58 -0.82
N GLN A 224 -16.33 4.32 -1.19
CA GLN A 224 -15.36 3.25 -1.02
C GLN A 224 -14.21 3.48 -2.01
N VAL A 225 -13.00 3.69 -1.48
CA VAL A 225 -11.81 4.08 -2.24
C VAL A 225 -10.67 3.14 -1.93
N PHE A 226 -9.87 2.78 -2.94
CA PHE A 226 -8.60 2.09 -2.80
C PHE A 226 -7.51 2.92 -3.50
N THR A 227 -6.35 3.08 -2.87
CA THR A 227 -5.17 3.74 -3.42
C THR A 227 -3.96 2.84 -3.22
N PHE A 228 -3.21 2.62 -4.29
CA PHE A 228 -1.88 2.03 -4.20
C PHE A 228 -0.83 3.13 -4.34
N THR A 229 0.29 3.00 -3.63
CA THR A 229 1.48 3.81 -3.88
C THR A 229 2.74 2.94 -3.79
N GLY A 230 3.56 2.92 -4.84
CA GLY A 230 4.76 2.08 -4.86
C GLY A 230 5.45 1.95 -6.21
N ASP A 231 6.39 1.02 -6.26
CA ASP A 231 7.25 0.61 -7.37
C ASP A 231 7.62 -0.88 -7.21
N ASP A 232 8.03 -1.62 -8.24
CA ASP A 232 8.01 -1.29 -9.68
C ASP A 232 6.60 -1.50 -10.28
N ASP A 233 6.30 -2.71 -10.80
CA ASP A 233 5.06 -3.00 -11.53
C ASP A 233 3.91 -3.29 -10.56
N VAL A 234 2.73 -2.71 -10.80
CA VAL A 234 1.52 -2.93 -9.99
C VAL A 234 0.25 -2.98 -10.84
N TRP A 235 -0.57 -4.01 -10.59
CA TRP A 235 -1.91 -4.17 -11.14
C TRP A 235 -2.91 -4.49 -10.04
N VAL A 236 -4.01 -3.75 -9.97
CA VAL A 236 -5.12 -4.05 -9.04
C VAL A 236 -6.37 -4.36 -9.84
N PHE A 237 -7.03 -5.47 -9.49
CA PHE A 237 -8.25 -5.92 -10.14
C PHE A 237 -9.40 -5.93 -9.13
N VAL A 238 -10.59 -5.49 -9.55
CA VAL A 238 -11.84 -5.58 -8.79
C VAL A 238 -12.88 -6.32 -9.63
N ALA A 239 -13.47 -7.38 -9.07
CA ALA A 239 -14.34 -8.31 -9.81
C ALA A 239 -13.67 -8.85 -11.10
N GLY A 240 -12.37 -9.13 -11.03
CA GLY A 240 -11.57 -9.62 -12.16
C GLY A 240 -11.24 -8.59 -13.24
N LYS A 241 -11.60 -7.31 -13.07
CA LYS A 241 -11.35 -6.21 -14.02
C LYS A 241 -10.28 -5.24 -13.50
N LEU A 242 -9.35 -4.82 -14.37
CA LEU A 242 -8.22 -3.96 -14.05
C LEU A 242 -8.69 -2.54 -13.67
N VAL A 243 -8.28 -2.04 -12.50
CA VAL A 243 -8.67 -0.73 -11.97
C VAL A 243 -7.49 0.17 -11.58
N ILE A 244 -6.31 -0.41 -11.34
CA ILE A 244 -5.02 0.29 -11.24
C ILE A 244 -4.07 -0.40 -12.21
N ASP A 245 -3.39 0.38 -13.05
CA ASP A 245 -2.37 -0.08 -13.99
C ASP A 245 -1.16 0.85 -13.86
N LEU A 246 -0.14 0.35 -13.18
CA LEU A 246 1.15 0.98 -12.93
C LEU A 246 2.24 -0.05 -13.25
N GLY A 247 2.20 -0.61 -14.46
CA GLY A 247 3.26 -1.48 -14.94
C GLY A 247 4.53 -0.72 -15.34
N GLY A 248 5.57 -1.48 -15.70
CA GLY A 248 6.89 -0.94 -16.04
C GLY A 248 7.68 -0.52 -14.80
N LEU A 249 8.98 -0.35 -14.98
CA LEU A 249 9.90 0.00 -13.89
C LEU A 249 9.90 1.51 -13.68
N HIS A 250 9.67 1.98 -12.46
CA HIS A 250 9.55 3.41 -12.18
C HIS A 250 9.75 3.72 -10.70
N SER A 251 10.23 4.92 -10.37
CA SER A 251 10.14 5.43 -9.00
C SER A 251 8.68 5.50 -8.54
N LYS A 252 8.41 5.25 -7.26
CA LYS A 252 7.12 5.33 -6.57
C LYS A 252 6.05 6.19 -7.26
N LYS A 253 4.97 5.54 -7.73
CA LYS A 253 3.77 6.16 -8.31
C LYS A 253 2.53 5.90 -7.45
N GLU A 254 1.54 6.78 -7.59
CA GLU A 254 0.20 6.65 -6.98
C GLU A 254 -0.86 6.50 -8.08
N GLN A 255 -1.82 5.60 -7.87
CA GLN A 255 -3.13 5.58 -8.54
C GLN A 255 -4.23 5.25 -7.52
N THR A 256 -5.40 5.84 -7.72
CA THR A 256 -6.59 5.70 -6.87
C THR A 256 -7.77 5.21 -7.69
N ILE A 257 -8.57 4.31 -7.12
CA ILE A 257 -9.90 3.95 -7.60
C ILE A 257 -10.97 4.29 -6.56
N ASP A 258 -12.01 5.00 -7.00
CA ASP A 258 -13.29 5.15 -6.31
C ASP A 258 -14.25 4.10 -6.86
N LEU A 259 -14.76 3.20 -6.01
CA LEU A 259 -15.59 2.08 -6.45
C LEU A 259 -16.95 2.52 -7.00
N ASP A 260 -17.46 3.71 -6.62
CA ASP A 260 -18.74 4.21 -7.12
C ASP A 260 -18.71 4.55 -8.64
N ARG A 261 -17.52 4.63 -9.26
CA ARG A 261 -17.38 4.75 -10.72
C ARG A 261 -17.48 3.42 -11.48
N LEU A 262 -17.41 2.29 -10.78
CA LEU A 262 -17.32 0.97 -11.39
C LEU A 262 -18.73 0.43 -11.72
N SER A 263 -19.19 0.71 -12.93
CA SER A 263 -20.57 0.41 -13.40
C SER A 263 -20.96 -1.08 -13.38
N TRP A 264 -20.00 -1.99 -13.22
CA TRP A 264 -20.23 -3.43 -13.07
C TRP A 264 -20.46 -3.88 -11.62
N LEU A 265 -20.33 -2.98 -10.64
CA LEU A 265 -20.60 -3.29 -9.24
C LEU A 265 -22.05 -2.97 -8.85
N ASN A 266 -22.68 -3.95 -8.21
CA ASN A 266 -24.04 -3.88 -7.68
C ASN A 266 -24.01 -3.80 -6.14
N ASP A 267 -24.86 -2.95 -5.59
CA ASP A 267 -24.92 -2.66 -4.15
C ASP A 267 -25.18 -3.92 -3.30
N GLY A 268 -24.52 -4.00 -2.15
CA GLY A 268 -24.61 -5.12 -1.21
C GLY A 268 -23.97 -6.43 -1.67
N GLN A 269 -23.42 -6.52 -2.88
CA GLN A 269 -22.75 -7.73 -3.38
C GLN A 269 -21.30 -7.85 -2.87
N VAL A 270 -20.84 -9.09 -2.73
CA VAL A 270 -19.43 -9.40 -2.41
C VAL A 270 -18.61 -9.45 -3.69
N TYR A 271 -17.44 -8.82 -3.67
CA TYR A 271 -16.48 -8.85 -4.78
C TYR A 271 -15.07 -9.14 -4.29
N GLN A 272 -14.28 -9.79 -5.13
CA GLN A 272 -12.84 -9.92 -4.95
C GLN A 272 -12.13 -8.63 -5.35
N LEU A 273 -11.08 -8.29 -4.58
CA LEU A 273 -10.02 -7.37 -4.95
C LEU A 273 -8.70 -8.16 -4.95
N LYS A 274 -7.93 -8.08 -6.03
CA LYS A 274 -6.60 -8.69 -6.13
C LYS A 274 -5.54 -7.64 -6.43
N VAL A 275 -4.41 -7.69 -5.72
CA VAL A 275 -3.22 -6.87 -5.98
C VAL A 275 -2.10 -7.76 -6.47
N PHE A 276 -1.52 -7.41 -7.61
CA PHE A 276 -0.35 -8.04 -8.18
C PHE A 276 0.74 -6.98 -8.26
N HIS A 277 1.87 -7.25 -7.62
CA HIS A 277 3.04 -6.37 -7.60
C HIS A 277 4.29 -7.17 -7.96
N ALA A 278 5.28 -6.54 -8.59
CA ALA A 278 6.59 -7.13 -8.85
C ALA A 278 7.70 -6.12 -8.60
N GLU A 279 8.59 -6.44 -7.66
CA GLU A 279 9.84 -5.74 -7.40
C GLU A 279 10.90 -6.31 -8.33
N ARG A 280 11.29 -5.59 -9.39
CA ARG A 280 12.08 -6.16 -10.50
C ARG A 280 13.46 -5.60 -10.66
N ARG A 281 13.77 -4.48 -9.99
CA ARG A 281 15.04 -3.78 -10.12
C ARG A 281 15.60 -3.46 -8.74
N THR A 282 16.91 -3.57 -8.58
CA THR A 282 17.55 -2.91 -7.44
C THR A 282 17.40 -1.39 -7.56
N THR A 283 16.81 -0.71 -6.58
CA THR A 283 17.32 0.55 -5.97
C THR A 283 16.48 0.86 -4.73
N GLU A 284 15.20 1.18 -4.87
CA GLU A 284 14.26 1.31 -3.74
C GLU A 284 13.32 0.10 -3.73
N SER A 285 12.41 0.03 -2.75
CA SER A 285 11.23 -0.83 -2.80
C SER A 285 10.14 -0.23 -1.92
N ASN A 286 9.04 0.21 -2.53
CA ASN A 286 7.98 0.94 -1.88
C ASN A 286 6.64 0.20 -2.06
N PHE A 287 5.96 -0.13 -0.96
CA PHE A 287 4.63 -0.74 -1.01
C PHE A 287 3.71 -0.09 0.02
N ARG A 288 2.67 0.57 -0.47
CA ARG A 288 1.66 1.23 0.36
C ARG A 288 0.27 1.00 -0.19
N ILE A 289 -0.63 0.58 0.69
CA ILE A 289 -2.07 0.46 0.42
C ILE A 289 -2.81 1.39 1.37
N GLU A 290 -3.75 2.18 0.83
CA GLU A 290 -4.65 3.03 1.60
C GLU A 290 -6.09 2.84 1.10
N THR A 291 -7.02 2.55 2.00
CA THR A 291 -8.41 2.26 1.61
C THR A 291 -9.46 2.62 2.66
N THR A 292 -10.67 2.92 2.20
CA THR A 292 -11.90 2.99 3.04
C THR A 292 -12.76 1.74 2.90
N ILE A 293 -12.33 0.75 2.08
CA ILE A 293 -13.02 -0.52 1.88
C ILE A 293 -12.82 -1.41 3.11
N LYS A 294 -13.90 -2.05 3.57
CA LYS A 294 -13.88 -3.06 4.63
C LYS A 294 -13.41 -4.40 4.06
N LEU A 295 -12.10 -4.53 3.86
CA LEU A 295 -11.45 -5.73 3.33
C LEU A 295 -11.60 -6.93 4.30
N ARG A 296 -11.64 -8.13 3.74
CA ARG A 296 -11.82 -9.41 4.44
C ARG A 296 -10.77 -10.41 3.95
N ASN A 297 -10.20 -11.18 4.86
CA ASN A 297 -9.28 -12.26 4.49
C ASN A 297 -10.01 -13.37 3.74
N VAL A 298 -9.36 -13.85 2.68
CA VAL A 298 -9.57 -15.20 2.13
C VAL A 298 -8.41 -16.08 2.55
N SER A 299 -8.57 -17.41 2.50
CA SER A 299 -7.46 -18.32 2.73
C SER A 299 -6.42 -18.17 1.60
N PRO A 300 -5.12 -17.96 1.90
CA PRO A 300 -4.09 -17.85 0.88
C PRO A 300 -3.88 -19.19 0.15
N PRO A 301 -3.34 -19.18 -1.08
CA PRO A 301 -2.95 -20.40 -1.77
C PRO A 301 -1.86 -21.16 -0.99
N VAL A 302 -1.81 -22.47 -1.21
CA VAL A 302 -0.81 -23.36 -0.59
C VAL A 302 0.57 -23.03 -1.16
N SER A 303 1.47 -22.53 -0.32
CA SER A 303 2.87 -22.25 -0.67
C SER A 303 3.69 -23.53 -0.74
N THR A 304 4.54 -23.70 -1.76
CA THR A 304 5.50 -24.80 -1.80
C THR A 304 6.72 -24.49 -0.93
N GLY A 305 6.77 -25.05 0.27
CA GLY A 305 8.00 -25.08 1.06
C GLY A 305 9.03 -26.05 0.46
N LEU A 306 10.27 -25.60 0.30
CA LEU A 306 11.40 -26.52 0.08
C LEU A 306 11.66 -27.27 1.39
N TYR A 307 11.51 -28.59 1.34
CA TYR A 307 12.22 -29.50 2.23
C TYR A 307 13.59 -29.76 1.61
N ASP A 308 14.65 -29.29 2.27
CA ASP A 308 16.02 -29.80 2.19
C ASP A 308 16.60 -29.82 3.63
#